data_AF-A0A3C0TK67-F1
#
_entry.id   AF-A0A3C0TK67-F1
#
_cell.length_a   1.000
_cell.length_b   1.000
_cell.length_c   1.000
_cell.angle_alpha   90.00
_cell.angle_beta   90.00
_cell.angle_gamma   90.00
#
_symmetry.space_group_name_H-M   'P 1'
#
loop_
_entity.id
_entity.type
_entity.pdbx_description
1 polymer ?
#
loop_
_entity_poly.entity_id
_entity_poly.type
_entity_poly.pdbx_seq_one_letter_code
_entity_poly.pdbx_strand_id
1 'polypeptide(L)'
;MIELTFSGTSLKIDTEEIVLPYSVVDAFVSKGIIVVLLDPDANLEKDKQYKNLLAYDPSGKKMWEAELPTPKPSDVYWKIVKKDPLVAYSFSSYECEIDLCSGKIIRSDFYK
;
A
#
# COMPACT_ATOMS: atom_id res chain seq x y z
N MET A 1 -11.46 18.86 -2.74
CA MET A 1 -11.61 17.43 -2.38
C MET A 1 -10.87 16.69 -3.47
N ILE A 2 -9.91 15.82 -3.13
CA ILE A 2 -9.14 15.08 -4.15
C ILE A 2 -10.03 13.97 -4.68
N GLU A 3 -10.27 13.95 -5.99
CA GLU A 3 -10.93 12.84 -6.66
C GLU A 3 -9.91 11.75 -6.96
N LEU A 4 -10.20 10.53 -6.50
CA LEU A 4 -9.32 9.37 -6.66
C LEU A 4 -10.09 8.23 -7.32
N THR A 5 -9.62 7.78 -8.47
CA THR A 5 -10.14 6.57 -9.14
C THR A 5 -8.99 5.71 -9.62
N PHE A 6 -9.22 4.41 -9.76
CA PHE A 6 -8.20 3.48 -10.27
C PHE A 6 -8.83 2.38 -11.12
N SER A 7 -8.06 1.87 -12.08
CA SER A 7 -8.45 0.75 -12.93
C SER A 7 -7.22 0.05 -13.47
N GLY A 8 -7.09 -1.25 -13.19
CA GLY A 8 -5.88 -2.00 -13.54
C GLY A 8 -4.66 -1.32 -12.93
N THR A 9 -3.67 -0.99 -13.75
CA THR A 9 -2.43 -0.32 -13.32
C THR A 9 -2.53 1.21 -13.28
N SER A 10 -3.67 1.79 -13.65
CA SER A 10 -3.85 3.25 -13.67
C SER A 10 -4.44 3.76 -12.36
N LEU A 11 -3.82 4.81 -11.81
CA LEU A 11 -4.30 5.60 -10.68
C LEU A 11 -4.50 7.05 -11.15
N LYS A 12 -5.74 7.53 -11.07
CA LYS A 12 -6.10 8.92 -11.42
C LYS A 12 -6.33 9.73 -10.16
N ILE A 13 -5.64 10.86 -10.09
CA ILE A 13 -5.65 11.81 -8.98
C ILE A 13 -6.02 13.17 -9.57
N ASP A 14 -7.27 13.61 -9.35
CA ASP A 14 -7.83 14.78 -10.03
C ASP A 14 -7.62 14.71 -11.56
N THR A 15 -6.73 15.56 -12.12
CA THR A 15 -6.40 15.58 -13.55
C THR A 15 -5.14 14.78 -13.92
N GLU A 16 -4.38 14.33 -12.93
CA GLU A 16 -3.14 13.59 -13.12
C GLU A 16 -3.41 12.09 -13.20
N GLU A 17 -2.63 11.39 -14.02
CA GLU A 17 -2.70 9.94 -14.15
C GLU A 17 -1.30 9.34 -13.95
N ILE A 18 -1.22 8.35 -13.05
CA ILE A 18 -0.01 7.60 -12.77
C ILE A 18 -0.22 6.17 -13.24
N VAL A 19 0.76 5.65 -13.97
CA VAL A 19 0.83 4.23 -14.31
C VAL A 19 1.72 3.53 -13.29
N LEU A 20 1.14 2.57 -12.59
CA LEU A 20 1.80 1.76 -11.56
C LEU A 20 2.32 0.45 -12.18
N PRO A 21 3.35 -0.17 -11.57
CA PRO A 21 3.93 -1.39 -12.11
C PRO A 21 2.98 -2.60 -12.08
N TYR A 22 1.98 -2.58 -11.19
CA TYR A 22 1.01 -3.65 -10.99
C TYR A 22 -0.40 -3.09 -10.76
N SER A 23 -1.40 -3.96 -10.84
CA SER A 23 -2.80 -3.56 -10.67
C SER A 23 -3.08 -3.03 -9.28
N VAL A 24 -3.92 -2.00 -9.18
CA VAL A 24 -4.41 -1.43 -7.92
C VAL A 24 -5.60 -2.24 -7.42
N VAL A 25 -5.52 -2.67 -6.16
CA VAL A 25 -6.58 -3.42 -5.46
C VAL A 25 -7.44 -2.49 -4.60
N ASP A 26 -6.82 -1.55 -3.89
CA ASP A 26 -7.51 -0.53 -3.11
C ASP A 26 -6.69 0.76 -3.14
N ALA A 27 -7.36 1.90 -3.08
CA ALA A 27 -6.71 3.18 -2.92
C ALA A 27 -7.62 4.15 -2.18
N PHE A 28 -7.04 5.05 -1.39
CA PHE A 28 -7.79 6.10 -0.71
C PHE A 28 -6.94 7.32 -0.39
N VAL A 29 -7.62 8.43 -0.14
CA VAL A 29 -7.02 9.67 0.33
C VAL A 29 -7.22 9.80 1.83
N SER A 30 -6.16 10.07 2.58
CA SER A 30 -6.23 10.44 4.00
C SER A 30 -5.20 11.50 4.32
N LYS A 31 -5.63 12.59 4.97
CA LYS A 31 -4.75 13.70 5.38
C LYS A 31 -3.85 14.24 4.25
N GLY A 32 -4.34 14.23 3.01
CA GLY A 32 -3.60 14.68 1.82
C GLY A 32 -2.60 13.66 1.26
N ILE A 33 -2.58 12.44 1.80
CA ILE A 33 -1.73 11.34 1.35
C ILE A 33 -2.61 10.32 0.63
N ILE A 34 -2.14 9.85 -0.51
CA ILE A 34 -2.83 8.87 -1.35
C ILE A 34 -2.18 7.53 -1.09
N VAL A 35 -2.91 6.64 -0.42
CA VAL A 35 -2.46 5.29 -0.10
C VAL A 35 -2.97 4.34 -1.17
N VAL A 36 -2.09 3.47 -1.66
CA VAL A 36 -2.35 2.55 -2.76
C VAL A 36 -1.91 1.15 -2.35
N LEU A 37 -2.82 0.19 -2.42
CA LEU A 37 -2.53 -1.24 -2.32
C LEU A 37 -2.49 -1.83 -3.73
N LEU A 38 -1.32 -2.34 -4.11
CA LEU A 38 -1.14 -3.11 -5.33
C LEU A 38 -1.45 -4.59 -5.11
N ASP A 39 -1.77 -5.26 -6.21
CA ASP A 39 -2.04 -6.69 -6.26
C ASP A 39 -0.92 -7.50 -5.57
N PRO A 40 -1.22 -8.23 -4.48
CA PRO A 40 -0.24 -9.01 -3.73
C PRO A 40 0.36 -10.16 -4.55
N ASP A 41 -0.36 -10.68 -5.53
CA ASP A 41 0.06 -11.83 -6.34
C ASP A 41 0.91 -11.42 -7.56
N ALA A 42 1.04 -10.12 -7.83
CA ALA A 42 1.66 -9.62 -9.05
C ALA A 42 3.19 -9.83 -9.15
N ASN A 43 3.85 -10.20 -8.05
CA ASN A 43 5.31 -10.36 -8.02
C ASN A 43 5.80 -11.66 -7.35
N LEU A 44 4.99 -12.73 -7.40
CA LEU A 44 5.28 -14.02 -6.76
C LEU A 44 6.57 -14.70 -7.23
N GLU A 45 7.11 -14.33 -8.41
CA GLU A 45 8.25 -15.00 -9.04
C GLU A 45 9.62 -14.32 -8.82
N LYS A 46 9.71 -13.24 -8.02
CA LYS A 46 10.97 -12.49 -7.88
C LYS A 46 11.65 -12.69 -6.54
N ASP A 47 12.98 -12.78 -6.58
CA ASP A 47 13.85 -12.94 -5.39
C ASP A 47 13.88 -11.72 -4.45
N LYS A 48 13.37 -10.57 -4.90
CA LYS A 48 13.33 -9.34 -4.10
C LYS A 48 11.99 -9.17 -3.43
N GLN A 49 12.03 -8.81 -2.15
CA GLN A 49 10.83 -8.51 -1.37
C GLN A 49 10.01 -7.39 -2.02
N TYR A 50 8.75 -7.71 -2.29
CA TYR A 50 7.80 -6.82 -2.97
C TYR A 50 7.02 -6.00 -1.95
N LYS A 51 7.16 -4.68 -1.99
CA LYS A 51 6.41 -3.75 -1.14
C LYS A 51 5.22 -3.20 -1.92
N ASN A 52 4.05 -3.74 -1.65
CA ASN A 52 2.85 -3.49 -2.43
C ASN A 52 1.91 -2.44 -1.82
N LEU A 53 2.22 -1.90 -0.64
CA LEU A 53 1.50 -0.79 -0.03
C LEU A 53 2.35 0.47 -0.15
N LEU A 54 1.84 1.45 -0.88
CA LEU A 54 2.56 2.63 -1.33
C LEU A 54 1.82 3.89 -0.91
N ALA A 55 2.56 5.00 -0.81
CA ALA A 55 1.95 6.32 -0.71
C ALA A 55 2.49 7.30 -1.73
N TYR A 56 1.59 8.18 -2.16
CA TYR A 56 1.84 9.27 -3.09
C TYR A 56 1.32 10.58 -2.50
N ASP A 57 1.97 11.69 -2.88
CA ASP A 57 1.40 13.01 -2.68
C ASP A 57 0.37 13.33 -3.78
N PRO A 58 -0.42 14.43 -3.66
CA PRO A 58 -1.42 14.79 -4.66
C PRO A 58 -0.85 15.14 -6.04
N SER A 59 0.47 15.39 -6.15
CA SER A 59 1.14 15.58 -7.45
C SER A 59 1.55 14.26 -8.11
N GLY A 60 1.28 13.14 -7.45
CA GLY A 60 1.63 11.81 -7.91
C GLY A 60 3.08 11.41 -7.68
N LYS A 61 3.80 12.14 -6.84
CA LYS A 61 5.16 11.76 -6.44
C LYS A 61 5.08 10.72 -5.33
N LYS A 62 5.80 9.59 -5.51
CA LYS A 62 5.90 8.55 -4.48
C LYS A 62 6.59 9.10 -3.23
N MET A 63 5.94 8.95 -2.09
CA MET A 63 6.43 9.37 -0.77
C MET A 63 7.15 8.22 -0.06
N TRP A 64 6.51 7.04 0.03
CA TRP A 64 7.06 5.89 0.73
C TRP A 64 6.51 4.56 0.21
N GLU A 65 7.19 3.48 0.60
CA GLU A 65 6.75 2.09 0.48
C GLU A 65 6.71 1.50 1.88
N ALA A 66 5.61 0.84 2.25
CA ALA A 66 5.43 0.36 3.61
C ALA A 66 6.54 -0.63 4.02
N GLU A 67 6.94 -0.55 5.28
CA GLU A 67 7.69 -1.62 5.93
C GLU A 67 6.85 -2.90 5.98
N LEU A 68 7.49 -4.06 5.96
CA LEU A 68 6.82 -5.36 6.10
C LEU A 68 7.22 -5.98 7.44
N PRO A 69 6.32 -6.72 8.11
CA PRO A 69 6.57 -7.26 9.44
C PRO A 69 7.62 -8.37 9.43
N THR A 70 7.93 -8.95 8.27
CA THR A 70 8.97 -9.97 8.12
C THR A 70 9.91 -9.64 6.96
N PRO A 71 11.15 -10.17 6.96
CA PRO A 71 12.07 -10.04 5.83
C PRO A 71 11.83 -11.09 4.73
N LYS A 72 10.76 -11.89 4.81
CA LYS A 72 10.50 -12.96 3.83
C LYS A 72 10.15 -12.33 2.48
N PRO A 73 10.76 -12.77 1.36
CA PRO A 73 10.44 -12.24 0.03
C PRO A 73 8.97 -12.36 -0.35
N SER A 74 8.28 -13.38 0.18
CA SER A 74 6.86 -13.66 -0.05
C SER A 74 5.90 -12.86 0.83
N ASP A 75 6.38 -12.07 1.80
CA ASP A 75 5.51 -11.28 2.66
C ASP A 75 5.08 -10.00 1.94
N VAL A 76 3.78 -9.74 1.96
CA VAL A 76 3.10 -8.62 1.30
C VAL A 76 1.88 -8.25 2.13
N TYR A 77 1.33 -7.06 1.94
CA TYR A 77 0.01 -6.73 2.48
C TYR A 77 -1.08 -7.26 1.55
N TRP A 78 -2.02 -8.06 2.05
CA TRP A 78 -3.09 -8.59 1.19
C TRP A 78 -4.40 -7.81 1.32
N LYS A 79 -4.56 -7.01 2.39
CA LYS A 79 -5.77 -6.23 2.63
C LYS A 79 -5.53 -5.04 3.54
N ILE A 80 -6.10 -3.88 3.18
CA ILE A 80 -6.29 -2.74 4.09
C ILE A 80 -7.59 -2.95 4.84
N VAL A 81 -7.54 -2.98 6.17
CA VAL A 81 -8.70 -3.24 7.04
C VAL A 81 -9.22 -1.97 7.71
N LYS A 82 -8.38 -0.94 7.81
CA LYS A 82 -8.75 0.38 8.33
C LYS A 82 -7.94 1.46 7.63
N LYS A 83 -8.59 2.59 7.33
CA LYS A 83 -8.01 3.73 6.58
C LYS A 83 -7.51 4.86 7.50
N ASP A 84 -8.06 4.99 8.70
CA ASP A 84 -7.58 5.91 9.75
C ASP A 84 -7.89 5.35 11.16
N PRO A 85 -6.87 4.93 11.95
CA PRO A 85 -5.48 4.73 11.55
C PRO A 85 -5.35 3.72 10.39
N LEU A 86 -4.24 3.80 9.65
CA LEU A 86 -3.94 2.86 8.57
C LEU A 86 -3.56 1.51 9.17
N VAL A 87 -4.39 0.50 8.94
CA VAL A 87 -4.16 -0.88 9.38
C VAL A 87 -4.31 -1.82 8.20
N ALA A 88 -3.34 -2.71 8.03
CA ALA A 88 -3.31 -3.70 6.96
C ALA A 88 -2.91 -5.08 7.48
N TYR A 89 -3.39 -6.12 6.81
CA TYR A 89 -3.03 -7.51 7.08
C TYR A 89 -1.94 -7.98 6.14
N SER A 90 -0.90 -8.59 6.68
CA SER A 90 0.18 -9.21 5.91
C SER A 90 -0.12 -10.67 5.60
N PHE A 91 0.47 -11.18 4.51
CA PHE A 91 0.36 -12.58 4.12
C PHE A 91 0.93 -13.51 5.21
N SER A 92 1.91 -13.04 5.96
CA SER A 92 2.49 -13.74 7.11
C SER A 92 1.63 -13.68 8.39
N SER A 93 0.33 -13.42 8.29
CA SER A 93 -0.63 -13.43 9.42
C SER A 93 -0.39 -12.36 10.48
N TYR A 94 0.16 -11.21 10.09
CA TYR A 94 0.26 -10.04 10.96
C TYR A 94 -0.84 -9.03 10.67
N GLU A 95 -1.38 -8.42 11.72
CA GLU A 95 -2.00 -7.10 11.67
C GLU A 95 -0.93 -6.05 11.87
N CYS A 96 -0.85 -5.04 11.01
CA CYS A 96 0.10 -3.94 11.14
C CYS A 96 -0.63 -2.60 11.13
N GLU A 97 -0.42 -1.82 12.20
CA GLU A 97 -0.69 -0.39 12.19
C GLU A 97 0.51 0.33 11.59
N ILE A 98 0.27 1.15 10.57
CA ILE A 98 1.31 1.77 9.74
C ILE A 98 1.19 3.28 9.86
N ASP A 99 2.32 3.94 10.10
CA ASP A 99 2.38 5.39 10.13
C ASP A 99 2.14 5.95 8.72
N LEU A 100 1.07 6.74 8.57
CA LEU A 100 0.65 7.28 7.29
C LEU A 100 1.70 8.22 6.67
N CYS A 101 2.53 8.88 7.48
CA CYS A 101 3.51 9.84 7.01
C CYS A 101 4.80 9.20 6.50
N SER A 102 5.18 8.03 7.04
CA SER A 102 6.49 7.41 6.78
C SER A 102 6.42 6.00 6.20
N GLY A 103 5.27 5.32 6.28
CA GLY A 103 5.13 3.92 5.89
C GLY A 103 5.76 2.93 6.86
N LYS A 104 6.27 3.39 8.02
CA LYS A 104 6.84 2.52 9.05
C LYS A 104 5.76 1.81 9.85
N ILE A 105 6.05 0.60 10.33
CA ILE A 105 5.15 -0.10 11.25
C ILE A 105 5.22 0.57 12.63
N ILE A 106 4.08 1.04 13.13
CA ILE A 106 3.93 1.55 14.50
C ILE A 106 3.79 0.36 15.46
N ARG A 107 2.95 -0.60 15.08
CA ARG A 107 2.63 -1.78 15.87
C ARG A 107 2.33 -2.96 14.94
N SER A 108 2.75 -4.15 15.34
CA SER A 108 2.37 -5.40 14.68
C SER A 108 1.94 -6.46 15.69
N ASP A 109 0.85 -7.16 15.38
CA ASP A 109 0.31 -8.26 16.17
C ASP A 109 0.18 -9.51 15.28
N PHE A 110 0.74 -10.63 15.73
CA PHE A 110 0.68 -11.90 15.01
C PHE A 110 -0.59 -12.67 15.40
N TYR A 111 -1.41 -13.04 14.41
CA TYR A 111 -2.53 -13.93 14.61
C TYR A 111 -2.03 -15.39 14.70
N LYS A 112 -2.28 -16.03 15.85
CA LYS A 112 -2.01 -17.44 16.11
C LYS A 112 -3.24 -18.30 15.87
#